data_AF-A0A0D3A5T3-F1
#
_entry.id   AF-A0A0D3A5T3-F1
#
_cell.length_a   1.000
_cell.length_b   1.000
_cell.length_c   1.000
_cell.angle_alpha   90.00
_cell.angle_beta   90.00
_cell.angle_gamma   90.00
#
_symmetry.space_group_name_H-M   'P 1'
#
loop_
_entity.id
_entity.type
_entity.pdbx_description
1 polymer ?
#
loop_
_entity_poly.entity_id
_entity_poly.type
_entity_poly.pdbx_seq_one_letter_code
_entity_poly.pdbx_strand_id
1 'polypeptide(L)'
;MGVPLRSDLPINIQAALEEALGEVRKVKNQYTMCADPTKSAARKERLRQAEEQGQIEETAHMMVKASMQAQAPPTREELSPTSTERVSSLQRLGPQIPTDIVGSSTKVPITKRKPGRTPGKIQSTRVLRL
;
A
#
# COMPACT_ATOMS: atom_id res chain seq x y z
N MET A 1 -23.02 36.17 -11.80
CA MET A 1 -22.05 36.05 -12.91
C MET A 1 -20.81 35.36 -12.37
N GLY A 2 -20.71 34.04 -12.54
CA GLY A 2 -19.56 33.27 -12.09
C GLY A 2 -18.41 33.47 -13.07
N VAL A 3 -17.23 33.81 -12.55
CA VAL A 3 -16.00 33.87 -13.36
C VAL A 3 -15.69 32.45 -13.83
N PRO A 4 -15.52 32.17 -15.14
CA PRO A 4 -15.10 30.86 -15.59
C PRO A 4 -13.76 30.48 -14.93
N LEU A 5 -13.73 29.30 -14.30
CA LEU A 5 -12.49 28.69 -13.82
C LEU A 5 -11.55 28.56 -15.02
N ARG A 6 -10.34 29.08 -14.87
CA ARG A 6 -9.30 29.15 -15.90
C ARG A 6 -8.94 27.73 -16.37
N SER A 7 -9.60 27.24 -17.42
CA SER A 7 -9.39 25.91 -17.99
C SER A 7 -8.29 25.85 -19.05
N ASP A 8 -7.76 27.00 -19.51
CA ASP A 8 -6.96 27.03 -20.74
C ASP A 8 -5.70 27.90 -20.64
N LEU A 9 -5.06 27.96 -19.46
CA LEU A 9 -3.67 28.40 -19.43
C LEU A 9 -2.77 27.19 -19.73
N PRO A 10 -1.76 27.34 -20.60
CA PRO A 10 -0.78 26.28 -20.80
C PRO A 10 -0.20 25.93 -19.44
N ILE A 11 -0.39 24.68 -19.01
CA ILE A 11 0.22 24.18 -17.78
C ILE A 11 1.71 24.39 -17.97
N ASN A 12 2.27 25.37 -17.27
CA ASN A 12 3.70 25.48 -17.17
C ASN A 12 4.14 24.27 -16.35
N ILE A 13 4.53 23.19 -17.03
CA ILE A 13 4.86 21.90 -16.43
C ILE A 13 5.96 22.08 -15.38
N GLN A 14 6.90 23.00 -15.62
CA GLN A 14 7.96 23.31 -14.67
C GLN A 14 7.40 23.95 -13.39
N ALA A 15 6.50 24.93 -13.52
CA ALA A 15 5.86 25.56 -12.37
C ALA A 15 4.97 24.57 -11.60
N ALA A 16 4.21 23.73 -12.31
CA ALA A 16 3.37 22.69 -11.70
C ALA A 16 4.22 21.64 -10.96
N LEU A 17 5.39 21.30 -11.49
CA LEU A 17 6.34 20.39 -10.83
C LEU A 17 6.95 21.02 -9.58
N GLU A 18 7.34 22.29 -9.64
CA GLU A 18 7.85 23.02 -8.47
C GLU A 18 6.80 23.12 -7.36
N GLU A 19 5.54 23.41 -7.72
CA GLU A 19 4.42 23.40 -6.80
C GLU A 19 4.22 22.01 -6.17
N ALA A 20 4.15 20.96 -7.00
CA ALA A 20 4.02 19.58 -6.52
C ALA A 20 5.17 19.16 -5.61
N LEU A 21 6.43 19.52 -5.94
CA LEU A 21 7.59 19.28 -5.08
C LEU A 21 7.42 19.97 -3.71
N GLY A 22 6.97 21.23 -3.71
CA GLY A 22 6.69 21.98 -2.50
C GLY A 22 5.64 21.28 -1.63
N GLU A 23 4.57 20.79 -2.24
CA GLU A 23 3.51 20.06 -1.54
C GLU A 23 3.99 18.74 -0.94
N VAL A 24 4.71 17.92 -1.71
CA VAL A 24 5.27 16.65 -1.21
C VAL A 24 6.17 16.94 -0.01
N ARG A 25 7.10 17.89 -0.12
CA ARG A 25 7.99 18.27 0.99
C ARG A 25 7.21 18.75 2.21
N LYS A 26 6.18 19.57 2.02
CA LYS A 26 5.31 20.06 3.11
C LYS A 26 4.62 18.91 3.84
N VAL A 27 4.09 17.93 3.11
CA VAL A 27 3.43 16.74 3.71
C VAL A 27 4.45 15.86 4.42
N LYS A 28 5.61 15.61 3.81
CA LYS A 28 6.67 14.81 4.43
C LYS A 28 7.19 15.46 5.71
N ASN A 29 7.36 16.78 5.73
CA ASN A 29 7.74 17.52 6.93
C ASN A 29 6.72 17.32 8.06
N GLN A 30 5.43 17.50 7.80
CA GLN A 30 4.38 17.23 8.79
C GLN A 30 4.40 15.79 9.29
N TYR A 31 4.64 14.83 8.39
CA TYR A 31 4.78 13.43 8.78
C TYR A 31 5.93 13.21 9.78
N THR A 32 7.05 13.93 9.67
CA THR A 32 8.16 13.83 10.62
C THR A 32 7.88 14.48 11.98
N MET A 33 6.92 15.41 12.08
CA MET A 33 6.54 16.12 13.30
C MET A 33 5.62 15.28 14.20
N CYS A 34 6.08 14.09 14.59
CA CYS A 34 5.41 13.25 15.59
C CYS A 34 5.84 13.65 17.01
N ALA A 35 4.94 13.56 17.98
CA ALA A 35 5.23 13.90 19.39
C ALA A 35 6.26 12.97 20.05
N ASP A 36 6.38 11.73 19.57
CA ASP A 36 7.33 10.74 20.07
C ASP A 36 8.71 10.97 19.41
N PRO A 37 9.77 11.24 20.19
CA PRO A 37 11.08 11.59 19.65
C PRO A 37 11.73 10.44 18.88
N THR A 38 11.55 9.19 19.34
CA THR A 38 12.08 8.00 18.65
C THR A 38 11.39 7.79 17.32
N LYS A 39 10.06 7.96 17.27
CA LYS A 39 9.30 7.88 16.00
C LYS A 39 9.65 9.04 15.07
N SER A 40 9.79 10.25 15.57
CA SER A 40 10.20 11.41 14.77
C SER A 40 11.58 11.16 14.14
N ALA A 41 12.56 10.68 14.91
CA ALA A 41 13.88 10.33 14.40
C ALA A 41 13.82 9.27 13.30
N ALA A 42 13.09 8.17 13.52
CA ALA A 42 12.93 7.10 12.53
C ALA A 42 12.23 7.59 11.23
N ARG A 43 11.31 8.55 11.34
CA ARG A 43 10.62 9.15 10.18
C ARG A 43 11.52 10.12 9.42
N LYS A 44 12.31 10.93 10.12
CA LYS A 44 13.31 11.82 9.51
C LYS A 44 14.37 11.03 8.75
N GLU A 45 14.86 9.93 9.32
CA GLU A 45 15.84 9.08 8.61
C GLU A 45 15.22 8.45 7.35
N ARG A 46 13.99 7.97 7.42
CA ARG A 46 13.29 7.48 6.22
C ARG A 46 13.11 8.57 5.17
N LEU A 47 12.82 9.81 5.59
CA LEU A 47 12.70 10.93 4.66
C LEU A 47 14.05 11.24 4.00
N ARG A 48 15.15 11.28 4.77
CA ARG A 48 16.52 11.45 4.24
C ARG A 48 16.87 10.40 3.19
N GLN A 49 16.54 9.13 3.47
CA GLN A 49 16.74 8.04 2.51
C GLN A 49 15.90 8.22 1.25
N ALA A 50 14.62 8.58 1.40
CA ALA A 50 13.73 8.80 0.27
C ALA A 50 14.19 9.96 -0.64
N GLU A 51 14.73 11.03 -0.06
CA GLU A 51 15.37 12.13 -0.81
C GLU A 51 16.62 11.66 -1.55
N GLU A 52 17.51 10.92 -0.87
CA GLU A 52 18.72 10.33 -1.50
C GLU A 52 18.35 9.38 -2.67
N GLN A 53 17.19 8.73 -2.58
CA GLN A 53 16.66 7.82 -3.60
C GLN A 53 15.83 8.55 -4.67
N GLY A 54 15.66 9.87 -4.59
CA GLY A 54 14.89 10.65 -5.58
C GLY A 54 13.36 10.43 -5.54
N GLN A 55 12.83 9.82 -4.47
CA GLN A 55 11.41 9.47 -4.38
C GLN A 55 10.51 10.72 -4.23
N ILE A 56 11.05 11.82 -3.72
CA ILE A 56 10.30 13.08 -3.56
C ILE A 56 10.00 13.67 -4.93
N GLU A 57 11.01 13.70 -5.80
CA GLU A 57 10.92 14.14 -7.19
C GLU A 57 9.99 13.23 -7.99
N GLU A 58 10.16 11.91 -7.89
CA GLU A 58 9.30 10.94 -8.56
C GLU A 58 7.82 11.11 -8.18
N THR A 59 7.55 11.30 -6.88
CA THR A 59 6.18 11.55 -6.40
C THR A 59 5.60 12.83 -7.01
N ALA A 60 6.38 13.90 -7.08
CA ALA A 60 5.94 15.16 -7.68
C ALA A 60 5.64 15.00 -9.19
N HIS A 61 6.49 14.28 -9.93
CA HIS A 61 6.22 13.94 -11.33
C HIS A 61 4.90 13.17 -11.49
N MET A 62 4.66 12.19 -10.62
CA MET A 62 3.43 11.41 -10.64
C MET A 62 2.20 12.27 -10.32
N MET A 63 2.31 13.23 -9.39
CA MET A 63 1.23 14.18 -9.06
C MET A 63 0.87 15.06 -10.26
N VAL A 64 1.86 15.64 -10.93
CA VAL A 64 1.63 16.45 -12.13
C VAL A 64 0.98 15.61 -13.23
N LYS A 65 1.52 14.41 -13.49
CA LYS A 65 0.96 13.48 -14.50
C LYS A 65 -0.49 13.10 -14.19
N ALA A 66 -0.79 12.76 -12.94
CA ALA A 66 -2.13 12.40 -12.51
C ALA A 66 -3.10 13.59 -12.63
N SER A 67 -2.66 14.81 -12.29
CA SER A 67 -3.45 16.03 -12.45
C SER A 67 -3.79 16.30 -13.92
N MET A 68 -2.83 16.11 -14.84
CA MET A 68 -3.06 16.25 -16.28
C MET A 68 -4.07 15.20 -16.80
N GLN A 69 -3.96 13.95 -16.35
CA GLN A 69 -4.90 12.89 -16.71
C GLN A 69 -6.31 13.16 -16.19
N ALA A 70 -6.44 13.72 -14.99
CA ALA A 70 -7.74 14.06 -14.40
C ALA A 70 -8.44 15.24 -15.11
N GLN A 71 -7.68 16.12 -15.77
CA GLN A 71 -8.20 17.23 -16.55
C GLN A 71 -8.57 16.85 -18.00
N ALA A 72 -8.09 15.71 -18.49
CA ALA A 72 -8.49 15.23 -19.80
C ALA A 72 -10.00 14.93 -19.81
N PRO A 73 -10.75 15.33 -20.85
CA PRO A 73 -12.13 14.88 -21.00
C PRO A 73 -12.14 13.34 -20.98
N PRO A 74 -13.18 12.69 -20.42
CA PRO A 74 -13.27 11.25 -20.48
C PRO A 74 -13.23 10.86 -21.95
N THR A 75 -12.11 10.32 -22.41
CA THR A 75 -12.07 9.60 -23.68
C THR A 75 -13.13 8.53 -23.53
N ARG A 76 -14.20 8.65 -24.32
CA ARG A 76 -15.17 7.60 -24.52
C ARG A 76 -14.41 6.47 -25.21
N GLU A 77 -13.67 5.70 -24.42
CA GLU A 77 -13.04 4.50 -24.90
C GLU A 77 -14.19 3.60 -25.35
N GLU A 78 -14.20 3.35 -26.65
CA GLU A 78 -14.98 2.31 -27.28
C GLU A 78 -14.83 1.06 -26.41
N LEU A 79 -15.97 0.57 -25.93
CA LEU A 79 -16.07 -0.60 -25.07
C LEU A 79 -15.46 -1.81 -25.79
N SER A 80 -14.15 -1.99 -25.67
CA SER A 80 -13.56 -3.30 -25.86
C SER A 80 -14.08 -4.16 -24.69
N PRO A 81 -14.72 -5.31 -24.95
CA PRO A 81 -15.26 -6.15 -23.89
C PRO A 81 -14.12 -6.91 -23.22
N THR A 82 -13.21 -6.21 -22.55
CA THR A 82 -12.49 -6.80 -21.41
C THR A 82 -13.40 -6.66 -20.20
N SER A 83 -14.54 -7.34 -20.29
CA SER A 83 -15.50 -7.44 -19.20
C SER A 83 -14.72 -7.87 -17.97
N THR A 84 -14.58 -6.97 -17.00
CA THR A 84 -14.07 -7.32 -15.66
C THR A 84 -15.16 -8.08 -14.91
N GLU A 85 -15.87 -8.96 -15.60
CA GLU A 85 -16.89 -9.82 -15.05
C GLU A 85 -16.18 -10.74 -14.07
N ARG A 86 -16.28 -10.37 -12.80
CA ARG A 86 -15.76 -11.21 -11.75
C ARG A 86 -16.60 -12.48 -11.78
N VAL A 87 -15.95 -13.59 -12.13
CA VAL A 87 -16.51 -14.93 -11.95
C VAL A 87 -17.17 -15.01 -10.57
N SER A 88 -18.46 -15.38 -10.54
CA SER A 88 -19.27 -15.43 -9.33
C SER A 88 -18.57 -16.24 -8.25
N SER A 89 -18.68 -15.80 -7.00
CA SER A 89 -18.07 -16.48 -5.84
C SER A 89 -18.46 -17.96 -5.77
N LEU A 90 -19.68 -18.31 -6.18
CA LEU A 90 -20.17 -19.69 -6.27
C LEU A 90 -19.35 -20.59 -7.19
N GLN A 91 -18.78 -20.05 -8.26
CA GLN A 91 -17.96 -20.81 -9.22
C GLN A 91 -16.49 -20.93 -8.77
N ARG A 92 -16.05 -20.13 -7.79
CA ARG A 92 -14.70 -20.18 -7.22
C ARG A 92 -14.59 -21.19 -6.08
N LEU A 93 -15.70 -21.44 -5.38
CA LEU A 93 -15.79 -22.44 -4.34
C LEU A 93 -15.91 -23.79 -5.07
N GLY A 94 -14.79 -24.55 -5.14
CA GLY A 94 -14.77 -25.90 -5.69
C GLY A 94 -15.83 -26.82 -5.05
N PRO A 95 -16.00 -28.06 -5.53
CA PRO A 95 -17.11 -28.93 -5.11
C PRO A 95 -17.29 -28.96 -3.59
N GLN A 96 -18.41 -28.39 -3.12
CA GLN A 96 -18.79 -28.43 -1.71
C GLN A 96 -19.18 -29.88 -1.41
N ILE A 97 -18.31 -30.61 -0.71
CA ILE A 97 -18.65 -31.91 -0.15
C ILE A 97 -19.53 -31.63 1.06
N PRO A 98 -20.82 -32.02 1.07
CA PRO A 98 -21.63 -31.91 2.26
C PRO A 98 -21.13 -32.94 3.28
N THR A 99 -20.38 -32.48 4.29
CA THR A 99 -20.16 -33.25 5.51
C THR A 99 -21.38 -33.08 6.40
N ASP A 100 -22.35 -33.97 6.22
CA ASP A 100 -23.40 -34.20 7.19
C ASP A 100 -23.08 -35.47 8.01
N ILE A 101 -22.96 -35.23 9.32
CA ILE A 101 -23.22 -36.12 10.48
C ILE A 101 -22.15 -37.18 10.85
N VAL A 102 -21.47 -36.97 11.99
CA VAL A 102 -21.69 -37.69 13.28
C VAL A 102 -20.60 -37.27 14.28
N GLY A 103 -21.02 -36.85 15.48
CA GLY A 103 -20.16 -36.32 16.51
C GLY A 103 -19.31 -37.35 17.25
N SER A 104 -18.21 -36.87 17.84
CA SER A 104 -17.71 -37.33 19.13
C SER A 104 -16.85 -36.24 19.76
N SER A 105 -17.22 -35.84 20.96
CA SER A 105 -16.45 -34.96 21.83
C SER A 105 -15.11 -35.60 22.19
N THR A 106 -14.00 -35.01 21.74
CA THR A 106 -12.69 -35.15 22.40
C THR A 106 -12.02 -33.78 22.47
N LYS A 107 -12.14 -33.15 23.63
CA LYS A 107 -11.53 -31.86 23.96
C LYS A 107 -10.03 -32.05 24.13
N VAL A 108 -9.24 -31.87 23.06
CA VAL A 108 -7.78 -31.75 23.16
C VAL A 108 -7.38 -30.31 23.50
N PRO A 109 -6.46 -30.06 24.44
CA PRO A 109 -6.07 -28.71 24.80
C PRO A 109 -5.26 -28.05 23.67
N ILE A 110 -5.87 -27.05 23.03
CA ILE A 110 -5.21 -26.14 22.10
C ILE A 110 -4.18 -25.29 22.88
N THR A 111 -2.89 -25.57 22.72
CA THR A 111 -1.86 -24.55 22.96
C THR A 111 -1.66 -23.79 21.64
N LYS A 112 -2.23 -22.57 21.56
CA LYS A 112 -2.09 -21.73 20.36
C LYS A 112 -0.61 -21.33 20.19
N ARG A 113 0.05 -21.82 19.14
CA ARG A 113 1.32 -21.24 18.66
C ARG A 113 1.01 -20.28 17.51
N LYS A 114 1.65 -19.10 17.50
CA LYS A 114 1.50 -18.09 16.43
C LYS A 114 1.90 -18.69 15.07
N PRO A 115 1.07 -18.62 14.02
CA PRO A 115 1.44 -19.09 12.69
C PRO A 115 2.60 -18.26 12.11
N GLY A 116 3.69 -18.91 11.68
CA GLY A 116 4.79 -18.27 10.95
C GLY A 116 6.23 -18.70 11.29
N ARG A 117 6.46 -19.59 12.26
CA ARG A 117 7.84 -20.03 12.61
C ARG A 117 8.11 -21.43 12.06
N THR A 118 9.04 -21.56 11.11
CA THR A 118 9.55 -22.87 10.68
C THR A 118 10.37 -23.53 11.82
N PRO A 119 10.27 -24.85 12.03
CA PRO A 119 10.96 -25.53 13.12
C PRO A 119 12.46 -25.67 12.80
N GLY A 120 13.32 -24.96 13.52
CA GLY A 120 14.76 -25.19 13.52
C GLY A 120 15.16 -26.22 14.59
N LYS A 121 15.85 -27.29 14.19
CA LYS A 121 16.36 -28.36 15.07
C LYS A 121 17.38 -27.78 16.08
N ILE A 122 17.07 -27.79 17.37
CA ILE A 122 18.09 -27.58 18.41
C ILE A 122 18.72 -28.95 18.68
N GLN A 123 19.95 -29.17 18.21
CA GLN A 123 20.73 -30.31 18.70
C GLN A 123 21.15 -30.00 20.13
N SER A 124 20.61 -30.79 21.06
CA SER A 124 20.99 -30.78 22.47
C SER A 124 22.20 -31.70 22.64
N THR A 125 23.39 -31.13 22.74
CA THR A 125 24.54 -31.82 23.34
C THR A 125 24.82 -31.18 24.68
N ARG A 126 24.14 -31.70 25.71
CA ARG A 126 24.56 -31.57 27.11
C ARG A 126 25.46 -32.76 27.39
N VAL A 127 26.77 -32.54 27.54
CA VAL A 127 27.63 -33.51 28.24
C VAL A 127 27.93 -32.90 29.60
N LEU A 128 27.46 -33.61 30.63
CA LEU A 128 27.70 -33.30 32.03
C LEU A 128 29.13 -33.72 32.42
N ARG A 129 29.72 -32.88 33.29
CA ARG A 129 30.92 -33.06 34.12
C ARG A 129 31.33 -34.50 34.46
N LEU A 130 32.65 -34.68 34.61
CA LEU A 130 33.30 -34.92 35.91
C LEU A 130 34.48 -33.95 36.04
#